data_AF-A0AAD5BXV5-F1
#
_entry.id   AF-A0AAD5BXV5-F1
#
_cell.length_a   1.000
_cell.length_b   1.000
_cell.length_c   1.000
_cell.angle_alpha   90.00
_cell.angle_beta   90.00
_cell.angle_gamma   90.00
#
_symmetry.space_group_name_H-M   'P 1'
#
loop_
_entity.id
_entity.type
_entity.pdbx_description
1 polymer ?
#
loop_
_entity_poly.entity_id
_entity_poly.type
_entity_poly.pdbx_seq_one_letter_code
_entity_poly.pdbx_strand_id
1 'polypeptide(L)'
;MIADVDKDGSGAIDFDEFVYMMTAKIGERDSKQELTKAFQIIDQDKNGKISVADIKNIAKELGEHFTDAEINEMVEEADRDRDGEVSVEEFMRMMKRTSYGY
;
A
#
# COMPACT_ATOMS: atom_id res chain seq x y z
N MET A 1 -19.17 -6.96 -7.30
CA MET A 1 -17.96 -7.84 -7.25
C MET A 1 -17.08 -7.46 -8.43
N ILE A 2 -15.88 -6.95 -8.15
CA ILE A 2 -14.89 -6.31 -9.06
C ILE A 2 -15.41 -5.11 -9.89
N ALA A 3 -16.55 -5.24 -10.58
CA ALA A 3 -17.15 -4.22 -11.44
C ALA A 3 -17.67 -2.95 -10.71
N ASP A 4 -17.72 -2.96 -9.38
CA ASP A 4 -18.12 -1.78 -8.58
C ASP A 4 -16.93 -0.87 -8.23
N VAL A 5 -15.71 -1.36 -8.47
CA VAL A 5 -14.43 -0.74 -8.06
C VAL A 5 -13.54 -0.47 -9.26
N ASP A 6 -13.60 -1.36 -10.25
CA ASP A 6 -13.09 -1.19 -11.62
C ASP A 6 -13.87 -0.08 -12.35
N LYS A 7 -13.44 1.16 -12.12
CA LYS A 7 -13.97 2.40 -12.70
C LYS A 7 -13.51 2.60 -14.13
N ASP A 8 -12.34 2.10 -14.49
CA ASP A 8 -11.81 2.21 -15.85
C ASP A 8 -12.32 1.10 -16.79
N GLY A 9 -12.93 0.05 -16.22
CA GLY A 9 -13.54 -1.06 -16.95
C GLY A 9 -12.50 -2.01 -17.54
N SER A 10 -11.27 -1.98 -17.04
CA SER A 10 -10.16 -2.80 -17.50
C SER A 10 -10.34 -4.29 -17.15
N GLY A 11 -11.24 -4.61 -16.22
CA GLY A 11 -11.43 -5.94 -15.67
C GLY A 11 -10.36 -6.34 -14.64
N ALA A 12 -9.44 -5.43 -14.32
CA ALA A 12 -8.43 -5.54 -13.28
C ALA A 12 -8.57 -4.36 -12.31
N ILE A 13 -7.97 -4.44 -11.12
CA ILE A 13 -7.94 -3.33 -10.17
C ILE A 13 -6.57 -2.68 -10.31
N ASP A 14 -6.54 -1.41 -10.70
CA ASP A 14 -5.30 -0.63 -10.75
C ASP A 14 -4.94 -0.03 -9.37
N PHE A 15 -3.74 0.55 -9.26
CA PHE A 15 -3.25 1.09 -7.99
C PHE A 15 -4.15 2.19 -7.40
N ASP A 16 -4.73 3.06 -8.23
CA ASP A 16 -5.67 4.10 -7.80
C ASP A 16 -7.00 3.49 -7.33
N GLU A 17 -7.46 2.44 -8.00
CA GLU A 17 -8.67 1.68 -7.64
C GLU A 17 -8.45 0.81 -6.40
N PHE A 18 -7.25 0.28 -6.19
CA PHE A 18 -6.81 -0.44 -5.00
C PHE A 18 -6.81 0.49 -3.79
N VAL A 19 -6.25 1.68 -3.97
CA VAL A 19 -6.28 2.75 -2.97
C VAL A 19 -7.73 3.17 -2.70
N TYR A 20 -8.57 3.34 -3.72
CA TYR A 20 -9.99 3.69 -3.53
C TYR A 20 -10.77 2.59 -2.79
N MET A 21 -10.54 1.31 -3.09
CA MET A 21 -11.19 0.18 -2.44
C MET A 21 -10.84 0.10 -0.95
N MET A 22 -9.55 0.32 -0.63
CA MET A 22 -9.06 0.42 0.73
C MET A 22 -9.70 1.65 1.42
N THR A 23 -9.71 2.81 0.78
CA THR A 23 -10.06 4.08 1.42
C THR A 23 -11.58 4.25 1.63
N ALA A 24 -12.43 3.79 0.70
CA ALA A 24 -13.87 4.04 0.73
C ALA A 24 -14.66 3.24 1.79
N LYS A 25 -14.10 2.16 2.34
CA LYS A 25 -14.76 1.33 3.38
C LYS A 25 -14.32 1.64 4.81
N ILE A 26 -13.39 2.57 4.99
CA ILE A 26 -12.65 2.74 6.24
C ILE A 26 -13.22 3.92 7.05
N GLY A 27 -13.99 3.61 8.10
CA GLY A 27 -14.25 4.56 9.20
C GLY A 27 -13.06 4.58 10.17
N GLU A 28 -12.63 5.76 10.62
CA GLU A 28 -11.34 6.09 11.26
C GLU A 28 -10.78 5.14 12.36
N ARG A 29 -11.59 4.29 13.01
CA ARG A 29 -11.12 3.33 14.03
C ARG A 29 -10.77 1.95 13.47
N ASP A 30 -11.52 1.50 12.46
CA ASP A 30 -11.19 0.30 11.71
C ASP A 30 -9.91 0.52 10.88
N SER A 31 -9.63 1.77 10.46
CA SER A 31 -8.44 2.14 9.70
C SER A 31 -7.14 1.68 10.32
N LYS A 32 -6.95 1.88 11.63
CA LYS A 32 -5.65 1.55 12.25
C LYS A 32 -5.43 0.03 12.30
N GLN A 33 -6.47 -0.73 12.62
CA GLN A 33 -6.37 -2.19 12.67
C GLN A 33 -6.22 -2.79 11.28
N GLU A 34 -6.97 -2.30 10.30
CA GLU A 34 -6.88 -2.76 8.91
C GLU A 34 -5.55 -2.36 8.26
N LEU A 35 -5.05 -1.13 8.50
CA LEU A 35 -3.71 -0.72 8.07
C LEU A 35 -2.60 -1.57 8.71
N THR A 36 -2.78 -1.95 9.99
CA THR A 36 -1.83 -2.86 10.66
C THR A 36 -1.86 -4.25 10.03
N LYS A 37 -3.04 -4.75 9.65
CA LYS A 37 -3.14 -6.04 8.93
C LYS A 37 -2.55 -5.95 7.53
N ALA A 38 -2.82 -4.87 6.79
CA ALA A 38 -2.22 -4.63 5.48
C ALA A 38 -0.70 -4.58 5.58
N PHE A 39 -0.17 -3.88 6.58
CA PHE A 39 1.26 -3.85 6.87
C PHE A 39 1.81 -5.26 7.12
N GLN A 40 1.13 -6.08 7.94
CA GLN A 40 1.54 -7.46 8.22
C GLN A 40 1.42 -8.43 7.03
N ILE A 41 0.61 -8.10 6.03
CA ILE A 41 0.50 -8.88 4.79
C ILE A 41 1.69 -8.55 3.87
N ILE A 42 2.13 -7.29 3.87
CA ILE A 42 3.25 -6.83 3.08
C ILE A 42 4.57 -7.26 3.72
N ASP A 43 4.75 -7.04 5.02
CA ASP A 43 5.91 -7.45 5.84
C ASP A 43 6.02 -8.98 5.93
N GLN A 44 6.66 -9.59 4.93
CA GLN A 44 6.75 -11.05 4.79
C GLN A 44 7.76 -11.66 5.76
N ASP A 45 8.85 -10.94 6.05
CA ASP A 45 9.88 -11.38 6.98
C ASP A 45 9.54 -11.08 8.45
N LYS A 46 8.47 -10.32 8.70
CA LYS A 46 7.93 -9.95 10.01
C LYS A 46 8.94 -9.17 10.85
N ASN A 47 9.77 -8.38 10.19
CA ASN A 47 10.77 -7.56 10.86
C ASN A 47 10.19 -6.24 11.42
N GLY A 48 8.91 -5.95 11.12
CA GLY A 48 8.20 -4.76 11.56
C GLY A 48 8.42 -3.53 10.67
N LYS A 49 9.02 -3.73 9.50
CA LYS A 49 9.31 -2.76 8.45
C LYS A 49 8.96 -3.38 7.10
N ILE A 50 8.73 -2.54 6.10
CA ILE A 50 8.49 -2.97 4.72
C ILE A 50 9.73 -2.64 3.91
N SER A 51 10.39 -3.66 3.39
CA SER A 51 11.52 -3.49 2.47
C SER A 51 11.04 -3.45 1.02
N VAL A 52 11.92 -3.00 0.12
CA VAL A 52 11.70 -3.09 -1.35
C VAL A 52 11.38 -4.54 -1.78
N ALA A 53 12.00 -5.53 -1.12
CA ALA A 53 11.77 -6.94 -1.41
C ALA A 53 10.35 -7.38 -1.02
N ASP A 54 9.83 -6.89 0.10
CA ASP A 54 8.47 -7.16 0.57
C ASP A 54 7.42 -6.63 -0.41
N ILE A 55 7.59 -5.39 -0.88
CA ILE A 55 6.71 -4.78 -1.89
C ILE A 55 6.79 -5.57 -3.21
N LYS A 56 7.98 -6.00 -3.61
CA LYS A 56 8.17 -6.80 -4.83
C LYS A 56 7.53 -8.18 -4.73
N ASN A 57 7.55 -8.79 -3.54
CA ASN A 57 6.93 -10.09 -3.30
C ASN A 57 5.42 -9.97 -3.30
N ILE A 58 4.86 -9.00 -2.57
CA ILE A 58 3.40 -8.81 -2.52
C ILE A 58 2.85 -8.38 -3.89
N ALA A 59 3.56 -7.55 -4.64
CA ALA A 59 3.18 -7.20 -6.01
C ALA A 59 3.06 -8.44 -6.90
N LYS A 60 4.05 -9.35 -6.84
CA LYS A 60 3.99 -10.62 -7.55
C LYS A 60 2.84 -11.51 -7.09
N GLU A 61 2.55 -11.55 -5.79
CA GLU A 61 1.42 -12.32 -5.25
C GLU A 61 0.06 -11.76 -5.68
N LEU A 62 -0.04 -10.43 -5.80
CA LEU A 62 -1.24 -9.74 -6.30
C LEU A 62 -1.36 -9.77 -7.83
N GLY A 63 -0.31 -10.21 -8.53
CA GLY A 63 -0.25 -10.21 -9.99
C GLY A 63 -0.02 -8.83 -10.60
N GLU A 64 0.37 -7.86 -9.78
CA GLU A 64 0.75 -6.51 -10.22
C GLU A 64 2.22 -6.46 -10.62
N HIS A 65 2.49 -5.71 -11.67
CA HIS A 65 3.83 -5.57 -12.25
C HIS A 65 4.34 -4.15 -12.03
N PHE A 66 5.03 -3.93 -10.90
CA PHE A 66 5.79 -2.71 -10.68
C PHE A 66 7.24 -2.91 -11.11
N THR A 67 7.82 -1.87 -11.71
CA THR A 67 9.26 -1.81 -11.97
C THR A 67 10.03 -1.57 -10.68
N ASP A 68 11.29 -2.00 -10.65
CA ASP A 68 12.17 -1.69 -9.51
C ASP A 68 12.30 -0.17 -9.27
N ALA A 69 12.13 0.66 -10.30
CA ALA A 69 12.13 2.11 -10.18
C ALA A 69 10.89 2.63 -9.43
N GLU A 70 9.69 2.15 -9.79
CA GLU A 70 8.44 2.55 -9.12
C GLU A 70 8.42 2.12 -7.65
N ILE A 71 8.90 0.90 -7.36
CA ILE A 71 8.98 0.43 -5.96
C ILE A 71 9.98 1.29 -5.17
N ASN A 72 11.13 1.61 -5.74
CA ASN A 72 12.09 2.49 -5.07
C ASN A 72 11.51 3.89 -4.84
N GLU A 73 10.79 4.45 -5.80
CA GLU A 73 10.14 5.76 -5.63
C GLU A 73 9.09 5.73 -4.52
N MET A 74 8.27 4.67 -4.43
CA MET A 74 7.31 4.48 -3.34
C MET A 74 7.99 4.38 -1.97
N VAL A 75 9.11 3.68 -1.89
CA VAL A 75 9.90 3.57 -0.65
C VAL A 75 10.52 4.92 -0.31
N GLU A 76 11.17 5.60 -1.25
CA GLU A 76 11.79 6.92 -1.02
C GLU A 76 10.78 8.02 -0.61
N GLU A 77 9.56 7.97 -1.13
CA GLU A 77 8.47 8.88 -0.73
C GLU A 77 7.97 8.61 0.70
N ALA A 78 7.99 7.35 1.13
CA ALA A 78 7.51 6.94 2.45
C ALA A 78 8.60 7.02 3.54
N ASP A 79 9.84 6.64 3.19
CA ASP A 79 11.03 6.57 4.04
C ASP A 79 11.56 7.97 4.38
N ARG A 80 11.21 8.45 5.58
CA ARG A 80 11.59 9.77 6.06
C ARG A 80 12.89 9.77 6.82
N ASP A 81 13.20 8.70 7.53
CA ASP A 81 14.43 8.58 8.29
C ASP A 81 15.62 8.10 7.44
N ARG A 82 15.35 7.71 6.19
CA ARG A 82 16.29 7.29 5.15
C ARG A 82 17.05 6.04 5.55
N ASP A 83 16.36 5.10 6.20
CA ASP A 83 16.92 3.82 6.57
C ASP A 83 16.80 2.75 5.46
N GLY A 84 16.10 3.08 4.36
CA GLY A 84 15.89 2.23 3.19
C GLY A 84 14.71 1.27 3.34
N GLU A 85 13.94 1.41 4.41
CA GLU A 85 12.77 0.60 4.74
C GLU A 85 11.60 1.51 5.15
N VAL A 86 10.38 1.00 5.15
CA VAL A 86 9.20 1.77 5.57
C VAL A 86 8.69 1.22 6.90
N SER A 87 8.82 2.02 7.95
CA SER A 87 8.26 1.68 9.26
C SER A 87 6.72 1.79 9.28
N VAL A 88 6.09 1.13 10.26
CA VAL A 88 4.63 1.23 10.48
C VAL A 88 4.16 2.69 10.60
N GLU A 89 4.96 3.55 11.24
CA GLU A 89 4.61 4.96 11.43
C GLU A 89 4.66 5.75 10.12
N GLU A 90 5.64 5.45 9.27
CA GLU A 90 5.79 6.05 7.93
C GLU A 90 4.68 5.58 6.99
N PHE A 91 4.40 4.28 6.99
CA PHE A 91 3.29 3.70 6.24
C PHE A 91 1.95 4.33 6.63
N MET A 92 1.66 4.44 7.94
CA MET A 92 0.44 5.10 8.41
C MET A 92 0.39 6.59 8.03
N ARG A 93 1.53 7.28 8.02
CA ARG A 93 1.59 8.70 7.64
C ARG A 93 1.35 8.87 6.14
N MET A 94 1.94 8.02 5.31
CA MET A 94 1.75 7.99 3.87
C MET A 94 0.27 7.77 3.54
N MET A 95 -0.35 6.74 4.11
CA MET A 95 -1.78 6.45 3.95
C MET A 95 -2.70 7.57 4.43
N LYS A 96 -2.36 8.25 5.53
CA LYS A 96 -3.11 9.43 6.00
C LYS A 96 -3.00 10.63 5.06
N ARG A 97 -1.87 10.84 4.40
CA ARG A 97 -1.72 11.94 3.42
C ARG A 97 -2.54 11.68 2.17
N THR A 98 -2.59 10.44 1.71
CA THR A 98 -3.40 10.04 0.54
C THR A 98 -4.90 10.14 0.84
N SER A 99 -5.33 9.87 2.09
CA SER A 99 -6.74 9.92 2.51
C SER A 99 -7.35 11.33 2.66
N TYR A 100 -6.57 12.41 2.73
CA TYR A 100 -7.07 13.78 2.99
C TYR A 100 -6.80 14.77 1.85
N GLY A 101 -6.66 14.25 0.62
CA GLY A 101 -6.32 15.03 -0.57
C GLY A 101 -7.49 15.31 -1.52
N TYR A 102 -8.74 15.45 -1.04
CA TYR A 102 -9.85 16.07 -1.78
C TYR A 102 -10.84 16.74 -0.83
#